data_AF-A0A8W8LP40-F1
#
_entry.id   AF-A0A8W8LP40-F1
#
_cell.length_a   1.000
_cell.length_b   1.000
_cell.length_c   1.000
_cell.angle_alpha   90.00
_cell.angle_beta   90.00
_cell.angle_gamma   90.00
#
_symmetry.space_group_name_H-M   'P 1'
#
loop_
_entity.id
_entity.type
_entity.pdbx_description
1 polymer ?
#
loop_
_entity_poly.entity_id
_entity_poly.type
_entity_poly.pdbx_seq_one_letter_code
_entity_poly.pdbx_strand_id
1 'polypeptide(L)'
;GQPTPTPNTASLGGSGVTTNPCKNSVVTTGNTQFHSHPDPAKFIQCDIAGNAYVLACPSGLVWNEFSTTCVSPFTQAVGAPH
;
A
#
# COMPACT_ATOMS: atom_id res chain seq x y z
N GLY A 1 19.86 0.96 0.70
CA GLY A 1 19.28 -0.38 0.97
C GLY A 1 17.87 -0.16 1.46
N GLN A 2 16.87 -0.50 0.65
CA GLN A 2 15.47 -0.45 1.08
C GLN A 2 15.23 -1.63 2.02
N PRO A 3 14.61 -1.44 3.20
CA PRO A 3 14.30 -2.53 4.12
C PRO A 3 13.46 -3.59 3.41
N THR A 4 13.83 -4.85 3.59
CA THR A 4 13.18 -6.01 2.98
C THR A 4 11.71 -6.06 3.42
N PRO A 5 10.75 -6.15 2.50
CA PRO A 5 9.34 -6.28 2.86
C PRO A 5 9.13 -7.61 3.59
N THR A 6 8.77 -7.57 4.86
CA THR A 6 8.26 -8.76 5.54
C THR A 6 6.83 -9.03 5.04
N PRO A 7 6.49 -10.28 4.68
CA PRO A 7 5.12 -10.67 4.41
C PRO A 7 4.33 -10.59 5.72
N ASN A 8 3.68 -9.46 5.96
CA ASN A 8 2.92 -9.24 7.17
C ASN A 8 1.49 -9.77 6.95
N THR A 9 1.32 -11.08 6.79
CA THR A 9 -0.01 -11.72 6.77
C THR A 9 -0.81 -11.39 8.06
N ALA A 10 -0.11 -11.05 9.15
CA ALA A 10 -0.67 -10.79 10.48
C ALA A 10 -1.23 -9.36 10.70
N SER A 11 -0.90 -8.37 9.87
CA SER A 11 -1.34 -6.98 10.10
C SER A 11 -2.67 -6.60 9.45
N LEU A 12 -3.44 -7.60 9.00
CA LEU A 12 -4.83 -7.40 8.52
C LEU A 12 -5.86 -7.60 9.64
N GLY A 13 -5.43 -8.11 10.81
CA GLY A 13 -6.31 -8.53 11.90
C GLY A 13 -6.79 -7.44 12.87
N GLY A 14 -6.43 -6.16 12.67
CA GLY A 14 -6.71 -5.09 13.64
C GLY A 14 -7.68 -4.00 13.20
N SER A 15 -7.90 -3.80 11.89
CA SER A 15 -8.56 -2.59 11.37
C SER A 15 -9.66 -2.84 10.32
N GLY A 16 -10.31 -4.00 10.34
CA GLY A 16 -11.48 -4.25 9.46
C GLY A 16 -11.17 -4.57 8.00
N VAL A 17 -9.91 -4.86 7.66
CA VAL A 17 -9.50 -5.42 6.36
C VAL A 17 -9.41 -6.94 6.48
N THR A 18 -10.54 -7.62 6.67
CA THR A 18 -10.59 -9.08 6.88
C THR A 18 -10.22 -9.90 5.62
N THR A 19 -9.95 -9.24 4.50
CA THR A 19 -9.63 -9.85 3.20
C THR A 19 -8.35 -9.26 2.63
N ASN A 20 -7.40 -10.13 2.28
CA ASN A 20 -6.20 -9.76 1.53
C ASN A 20 -6.61 -9.08 0.20
N PRO A 21 -6.32 -7.78 -0.01
CA PRO A 21 -6.73 -7.08 -1.23
C PRO A 21 -6.05 -7.63 -2.49
N CYS A 22 -4.94 -8.35 -2.33
CA CYS A 22 -4.18 -8.96 -3.43
C CYS A 22 -4.76 -10.30 -3.91
N LYS A 23 -5.73 -10.89 -3.21
CA LYS A 23 -6.21 -12.27 -3.47
C LYS A 23 -6.94 -12.42 -4.81
N ASN A 24 -7.45 -11.32 -5.37
CA ASN A 24 -8.16 -11.29 -6.64
C ASN A 24 -7.48 -10.37 -7.67
N SER A 25 -6.29 -9.87 -7.35
CA SER A 25 -5.52 -8.97 -8.19
C SER A 25 -4.75 -9.75 -9.24
N VAL A 26 -5.01 -9.50 -10.52
CA VAL A 26 -4.20 -10.02 -11.62
C VAL A 26 -2.93 -9.17 -11.73
N VAL A 27 -1.91 -9.51 -10.94
CA VAL A 27 -0.57 -8.91 -11.01
C VAL A 27 0.19 -9.62 -12.14
N THR A 28 0.44 -8.92 -13.25
CA THR A 28 1.25 -9.45 -14.37
C THR A 28 2.71 -9.01 -14.23
N THR A 29 3.64 -9.71 -14.90
CA THR A 29 5.05 -9.31 -14.96
C THR A 29 5.18 -7.90 -15.54
N GLY A 30 5.38 -6.91 -14.67
CA GLY A 30 5.45 -5.48 -15.02
C GLY A 30 4.31 -4.61 -14.47
N ASN A 31 3.28 -5.19 -13.85
CA ASN A 31 2.19 -4.45 -13.20
C ASN A 31 2.09 -4.84 -11.73
N THR A 32 2.81 -4.10 -10.88
CA THR A 32 2.68 -4.20 -9.42
C THR A 32 1.41 -3.48 -8.98
N GLN A 33 0.52 -4.18 -8.30
CA GLN A 33 -0.66 -3.55 -7.69
C GLN A 33 -0.33 -3.00 -6.30
N PHE A 34 -0.86 -1.81 -6.02
CA PHE A 34 -0.74 -1.15 -4.73
C PHE A 34 -2.13 -0.80 -4.20
N HIS A 35 -2.34 -0.94 -2.88
CA HIS A 35 -3.59 -0.59 -2.21
C HIS A 35 -3.33 0.30 -0.99
N SER A 36 -4.32 1.12 -0.67
CA SER A 36 -4.31 1.98 0.51
C SER A 36 -4.38 1.15 1.80
N HIS A 37 -3.61 1.57 2.80
CA HIS A 37 -3.64 0.99 4.14
C HIS A 37 -4.36 1.98 5.10
N PRO A 38 -5.05 1.51 6.16
CA PRO A 38 -5.74 2.40 7.11
C PRO A 38 -4.81 3.42 7.80
N ASP A 39 -3.55 3.05 8.02
CA ASP A 39 -2.48 3.97 8.40
C ASP A 39 -1.93 4.67 7.14
N PRO A 40 -2.09 6.00 7.01
CA PRO A 40 -1.72 6.75 5.80
C PRO A 40 -0.21 6.81 5.58
N ALA A 41 0.62 6.53 6.59
CA ALA A 41 2.05 6.40 6.44
C ALA A 41 2.46 5.01 5.91
N LYS A 42 1.49 4.16 5.53
CA LYS A 42 1.72 2.82 4.99
C LYS A 42 0.88 2.57 3.75
N PHE A 43 1.28 1.57 2.99
CA PHE A 43 0.58 1.09 1.81
C PHE A 43 0.78 -0.42 1.66
N ILE A 44 -0.03 -1.05 0.83
CA ILE A 44 0.03 -2.47 0.57
C ILE A 44 0.54 -2.67 -0.85
N GLN A 45 1.58 -3.47 -1.04
CA GLN A 45 2.06 -3.94 -2.33
C GLN A 45 1.65 -5.40 -2.53
N CYS A 46 1.17 -5.73 -3.73
CA CYS A 46 0.88 -7.11 -4.12
C CYS A 46 2.00 -7.70 -4.97
N ASP A 47 2.35 -8.96 -4.73
CA ASP A 47 3.19 -9.73 -5.67
C ASP A 47 2.35 -10.63 -6.60
N ILE A 48 3.02 -11.25 -7.57
CA ILE A 48 2.41 -12.11 -8.59
C ILE A 48 1.70 -13.36 -8.01
N ALA A 49 2.09 -13.81 -6.82
CA ALA A 49 1.44 -14.91 -6.12
C ALA A 49 0.25 -14.44 -5.26
N GLY A 50 -0.07 -13.15 -5.27
CA GLY A 50 -1.19 -12.57 -4.54
C GLY A 50 -0.94 -12.38 -3.04
N ASN A 51 0.32 -12.33 -2.59
CA ASN A 51 0.63 -11.96 -1.21
C ASN A 51 0.63 -10.43 -1.06
N ALA A 52 0.10 -9.98 0.08
CA ALA A 52 0.12 -8.57 0.47
C ALA A 52 1.32 -8.27 1.36
N TYR A 53 2.03 -7.19 1.02
CA TYR A 53 3.15 -6.64 1.78
C TYR A 53 2.80 -5.24 2.27
N VAL A 54 2.72 -5.06 3.59
CA VAL A 54 2.53 -3.73 4.17
C VAL A 54 3.88 -3.01 4.22
N LEU A 55 3.99 -1.92 3.48
CA LEU A 55 5.17 -1.08 3.36
C LEU A 55 4.93 0.26 4.04
N ALA A 56 5.96 0.81 4.68
CA ALA A 56 5.92 2.15 5.24
C ALA A 56 6.43 3.17 4.22
N CYS A 57 5.77 4.32 4.16
CA CYS A 57 6.30 5.49 3.47
C CYS A 57 7.54 6.03 4.20
N PRO A 58 8.47 6.69 3.47
CA PRO A 58 9.55 7.44 4.07
C PRO A 58 9.02 8.50 5.08
N SER A 59 9.86 8.86 6.05
CA SER A 59 9.49 9.74 7.17
C SER A 59 8.76 11.01 6.72
N GLY A 60 7.55 11.23 7.22
CA GLY A 60 6.74 12.41 6.95
C GLY A 60 5.96 12.39 5.64
N LEU A 61 6.01 11.29 4.88
CA LEU A 61 5.21 11.10 3.67
C LEU A 61 3.98 10.23 3.95
N VAL A 62 2.96 10.39 3.11
CA VAL A 62 1.71 9.62 3.13
C VAL A 62 1.47 8.97 1.78
N TRP A 63 0.82 7.81 1.79
CA TRP A 63 0.47 7.08 0.58
C TRP A 63 -0.58 7.83 -0.25
N ASN A 64 -0.29 8.00 -1.54
CA ASN A 64 -1.22 8.51 -2.53
C ASN A 64 -1.56 7.42 -3.54
N GLU A 65 -2.80 6.93 -3.48
CA GLU A 65 -3.28 5.87 -4.38
C GLU A 65 -3.37 6.29 -5.84
N PHE A 66 -3.68 7.56 -6.12
CA PHE A 66 -3.79 8.09 -7.48
C PHE A 66 -2.46 8.09 -8.22
N SER A 67 -1.39 8.51 -7.53
CA SER A 67 -0.03 8.58 -8.07
C SER A 67 0.76 7.29 -7.80
N THR A 68 0.17 6.34 -7.06
CA THR A 68 0.80 5.09 -6.61
C THR A 68 2.17 5.32 -5.96
N THR A 69 2.29 6.38 -5.15
CA THR A 69 3.56 6.77 -4.52
C THR A 69 3.34 7.48 -3.19
N CYS A 70 4.39 7.56 -2.38
CA CYS A 70 4.37 8.34 -1.15
C CYS A 70 4.62 9.82 -1.48
N VAL A 71 3.72 10.69 -1.05
CA VAL A 71 3.77 12.14 -1.28
C VAL A 71 3.75 12.91 0.04
N SER A 72 4.05 14.20 -0.02
CA SER A 72 3.87 15.06 1.15
C SER A 72 2.38 15.16 1.52
N PRO A 73 2.03 15.30 2.81
CA PRO A 73 0.62 15.45 3.23
C PRO A 73 -0.06 16.67 2.59
N PHE A 74 0.71 17.73 2.29
CA PHE A 74 0.21 18.88 1.54
C PHE A 74 -0.21 18.50 0.12
N THR A 75 0.64 17.76 -0.61
CA THR A 75 0.33 17.24 -1.95
C THR A 75 -0.89 16.32 -1.95
N GLN A 76 -1.04 15.49 -0.90
CA GLN A 76 -2.21 14.61 -0.76
C GLN A 76 -3.52 15.39 -0.58
N ALA A 77 -3.50 16.47 0.19
CA ALA A 77 -4.67 17.29 0.47
C ALA A 77 -5.16 18.08 -0.76
N VAL A 78 -4.24 18.51 -1.64
CA VAL A 78 -4.58 19.25 -2.86
C VAL A 78 -5.01 18.35 -4.02
N GLY A 79 -4.68 17.06 -3.97
CA GLY A 79 -4.97 16.07 -5.03
C GLY A 79 -6.22 15.23 -4.82
N ALA A 80 -6.91 15.35 -3.67
CA ALA A 80 -8.19 14.69 -3.46
C ALA A 80 -9.28 15.44 -4.25
N PRO A 81 -9.99 14.80 -5.19
CA PRO A 81 -11.15 15.43 -5.81
C PRO A 81 -12.18 15.73 -4.73
N HIS A 82 -12.62 16.99 -4.69
CA HIS A 82 -13.76 17.43 -3.89
C HIS A 82 -15.07 16.85 -4.44
#